data_AF-A0A6A4V5C3-F1
#
_entry.id   AF-A0A6A4V5C3-F1
#
_cell.length_a   1.000
_cell.length_b   1.000
_cell.length_c   1.000
_cell.angle_alpha   90.00
_cell.angle_beta   90.00
_cell.angle_gamma   90.00
#
_symmetry.space_group_name_H-M   'P 1'
#
loop_
_entity.id
_entity.type
_entity.pdbx_description
1 polymer ?
#
loop_
_entity_poly.entity_id
_entity_poly.type
_entity_poly.pdbx_seq_one_letter_code
_entity_poly.pdbx_strand_id
1 'polypeptide(L)'
;MTPTTLCLRTRRGQTSITVVLLAPPPPAREPPPPVSLLPHSPAGAPTVPLTITPPLAIAEPSWASINRGILICDDCCSVHRSLGRHISQVKSLRRGFWNAQQLKMVQNLADSSANNIWEHSLLDPSHGKLGRRKPAPTDPVHPNKAKFIRDKHQMLAFVYRPGKDDRQLAEGDTSLQLHSSCRTPNTETSLRLLSLGANPNYWHPERGTGPLHVAARAGQALQAELLMVYGADPSRPDRAGLTPIQHARWVRQLELLDVRRKWQTCRCA
;
A
#
# COMPACT_ATOMS: atom_id res chain seq x y z
N MET A 1 17.61 19.89 45.13
CA MET A 1 18.04 20.31 46.48
C MET A 1 17.04 21.31 47.00
N THR A 2 16.20 20.86 47.93
CA THR A 2 15.11 21.62 48.54
C THR A 2 15.65 22.61 49.58
N PRO A 3 15.20 23.88 49.63
CA PRO A 3 15.60 24.81 50.67
C PRO A 3 14.85 24.53 51.98
N THR A 4 15.63 24.27 53.04
CA THR A 4 15.17 24.04 54.41
C THR A 4 14.64 25.35 55.00
N THR A 5 13.34 25.43 55.29
CA THR A 5 12.71 26.57 55.97
C THR A 5 12.62 26.28 57.47
N LEU A 6 13.28 27.09 58.29
CA LEU A 6 13.26 27.00 59.75
C LEU A 6 12.30 28.09 60.28
N CYS A 7 11.11 27.71 60.74
CA CYS A 7 10.17 28.63 61.40
C CYS A 7 10.08 28.32 62.90
N LEU A 8 10.67 29.18 63.72
CA LEU A 8 10.47 29.21 65.17
C LEU A 8 9.13 29.87 65.50
N ARG A 9 8.29 29.18 66.30
CA ARG A 9 6.99 29.66 66.81
C ARG A 9 7.19 30.45 68.10
N THR A 10 6.71 31.69 68.13
CA THR A 10 6.35 32.40 69.37
C THR A 10 5.04 33.16 69.20
N ARG A 11 4.30 33.28 70.31
CA ARG A 11 2.91 33.73 70.39
C ARG A 11 2.79 35.26 70.22
N ARG A 12 1.69 35.66 69.56
CA ARG A 12 1.10 37.02 69.44
C ARG A 12 1.85 38.00 68.51
N GLY A 13 1.11 38.51 67.51
CA GLY A 13 1.46 39.70 66.73
C GLY A 13 2.19 39.41 65.41
N GLN A 14 1.45 39.42 64.30
CA GLN A 14 1.99 39.27 62.95
C GLN A 14 2.72 40.53 62.49
N THR A 15 4.03 40.44 62.31
CA THR A 15 4.81 41.28 61.38
C THR A 15 5.94 40.41 60.83
N SER A 16 5.85 40.01 59.55
CA SER A 16 6.91 39.26 58.88
C SER A 16 7.74 40.24 58.04
N ILE A 17 8.99 40.45 58.45
CA ILE A 17 9.97 41.27 57.73
C ILE A 17 10.72 40.33 56.79
N THR A 18 10.54 40.51 55.48
CA THR A 18 11.32 39.80 54.46
C THR A 18 12.55 40.63 54.13
N VAL A 19 13.73 40.14 54.53
CA VAL A 19 15.01 40.76 54.16
C VAL A 19 15.43 40.24 52.79
N VAL A 20 15.40 41.13 51.79
CA VAL A 20 15.81 40.85 50.41
C VAL A 20 17.33 40.97 50.30
N LEU A 21 18.01 39.85 50.03
CA LEU A 21 19.43 39.86 49.67
C LEU A 21 19.58 40.10 48.16
N LEU A 22 19.95 41.34 47.81
CA LEU A 22 20.31 41.78 46.46
C LEU A 22 21.68 41.20 46.06
N ALA A 23 21.74 40.53 44.92
CA ALA A 23 22.99 40.17 44.24
C ALA A 23 23.41 41.30 43.26
N PRO A 24 24.73 41.51 43.04
CA PRO A 24 25.29 42.69 42.38
C PRO A 24 25.07 42.76 40.84
N PRO A 25 25.18 43.96 40.22
CA PRO A 25 24.88 44.19 38.81
C PRO A 25 25.97 43.64 37.85
N PRO A 26 25.62 43.40 36.56
CA PRO A 26 26.46 42.68 35.61
C PRO A 26 27.52 43.55 34.92
N PRO A 27 28.68 43.00 34.51
CA PRO A 27 29.60 43.66 33.59
C PRO A 27 29.13 43.60 32.11
N ALA A 28 29.56 44.58 31.32
CA ALA A 28 29.05 44.95 30.00
C ALA A 28 29.34 43.96 28.85
N ARG A 29 28.50 44.06 27.81
CA ARG A 29 28.43 43.22 26.59
C ARG A 29 29.59 43.44 25.62
N GLU A 30 30.16 42.36 25.09
CA GLU A 30 30.94 42.35 23.83
C GLU A 30 30.02 42.04 22.62
N PRO A 31 30.27 42.62 21.43
CA PRO A 31 29.47 42.40 20.22
C PRO A 31 29.74 41.01 19.58
N PRO A 32 28.75 40.41 18.90
CA PRO A 32 28.87 39.06 18.36
C PRO A 32 29.80 38.99 17.13
N PRO A 33 30.49 37.86 16.92
CA PRO A 33 31.31 37.63 15.73
C PRO A 33 30.46 37.45 14.46
N PRO A 34 31.03 37.69 13.27
CA PRO A 34 30.29 37.78 12.01
C PRO A 34 29.69 36.44 11.57
N VAL A 35 28.46 36.54 11.06
CA VAL A 35 27.68 35.44 10.47
C VAL A 35 28.40 34.90 9.23
N SER A 36 28.88 33.66 9.31
CA SER A 36 29.35 32.93 8.14
C SER A 36 28.15 32.36 7.37
N LEU A 37 27.96 32.88 6.16
CA LEU A 37 27.01 32.39 5.16
C LEU A 37 27.36 30.95 4.78
N LEU A 38 26.54 29.99 5.20
CA LEU A 38 26.54 28.65 4.61
C LEU A 38 25.54 28.62 3.43
N PRO A 39 25.92 28.01 2.29
CA PRO A 39 25.09 28.00 1.10
C PRO A 39 23.85 27.13 1.30
N HIS A 40 22.71 27.64 0.82
CA HIS A 40 21.49 26.88 0.64
C HIS A 40 21.74 25.65 -0.24
N SER A 41 21.46 24.47 0.32
CA SER A 41 21.28 23.23 -0.46
C SER A 41 19.84 22.74 -0.24
N PRO A 42 19.08 22.45 -1.31
CA PRO A 42 17.68 22.08 -1.19
C PRO A 42 17.57 20.68 -0.57
N ALA A 43 16.73 20.57 0.46
CA ALA A 43 16.43 19.32 1.14
C ALA A 43 15.86 18.28 0.16
N GLY A 44 16.71 17.33 -0.25
CA GLY A 44 16.30 16.06 -0.80
C GLY A 44 15.60 15.24 0.28
N ALA A 45 14.42 14.71 -0.05
CA ALA A 45 13.69 13.75 0.77
C ALA A 45 14.58 12.54 1.15
N PRO A 46 14.34 11.88 2.29
CA PRO A 46 15.16 10.73 2.68
C PRO A 46 14.86 9.55 1.75
N THR A 47 15.72 9.33 0.77
CA THR A 47 15.88 8.03 0.10
C THR A 47 16.49 7.07 1.11
N VAL A 48 15.68 6.16 1.64
CA VAL A 48 16.15 5.03 2.45
C VAL A 48 16.91 4.07 1.53
N PRO A 49 18.21 3.81 1.72
CA PRO A 49 18.88 2.72 1.03
C PRO A 49 18.51 1.40 1.72
N LEU A 50 17.82 0.52 1.02
CA LEU A 50 17.57 -0.85 1.46
C LEU A 50 18.86 -1.67 1.27
N THR A 51 19.73 -1.67 2.26
CA THR A 51 20.79 -2.69 2.37
C THR A 51 20.24 -3.86 3.16
N ILE A 52 19.66 -4.83 2.45
CA ILE A 52 19.38 -6.16 2.98
C ILE A 52 20.51 -7.04 2.46
N THR A 53 21.43 -7.46 3.33
CA THR A 53 22.33 -8.59 3.05
C THR A 53 21.67 -9.86 3.58
N PRO A 54 21.30 -10.84 2.74
CA PRO A 54 20.84 -12.12 3.23
C PRO A 54 21.96 -13.18 3.19
N PRO A 55 21.95 -14.16 4.11
CA PRO A 55 22.78 -15.35 3.99
C PRO A 55 22.18 -16.31 2.96
N LEU A 56 23.03 -16.79 2.04
CA LEU A 56 22.98 -18.05 1.30
C LEU A 56 21.64 -18.50 0.65
N ALA A 57 21.58 -18.28 -0.66
CA ALA A 57 21.09 -19.23 -1.68
C ALA A 57 19.61 -19.63 -1.73
N ILE A 58 18.70 -18.67 -1.58
CA ILE A 58 17.42 -18.69 -2.31
C ILE A 58 17.38 -17.40 -3.12
N ALA A 59 17.25 -17.50 -4.45
CA ALA A 59 17.21 -16.32 -5.31
C ALA A 59 16.00 -15.46 -4.92
N GLU A 60 16.25 -14.37 -4.19
CA GLU A 60 15.20 -13.42 -3.81
C GLU A 60 14.46 -12.95 -5.07
N PRO A 61 13.12 -12.84 -5.03
CA PRO A 61 12.40 -12.34 -6.18
C PRO A 61 12.87 -10.92 -6.51
N SER A 62 13.16 -10.70 -7.79
CA SER A 62 13.74 -9.44 -8.29
C SER A 62 12.69 -8.52 -8.93
N TRP A 63 11.49 -9.07 -9.14
CA TRP A 63 10.41 -8.47 -9.91
C TRP A 63 9.07 -8.71 -9.23
N ALA A 64 8.10 -7.89 -9.57
CA ALA A 64 6.71 -8.06 -9.16
C ALA A 64 5.78 -7.98 -10.38
N SER A 65 4.72 -8.77 -10.34
CA SER A 65 3.56 -8.58 -11.21
C SER A 65 2.48 -7.83 -10.44
N ILE A 66 2.38 -6.52 -10.67
CA ILE A 66 1.60 -5.58 -9.84
C ILE A 66 0.13 -5.99 -9.78
N ASN A 67 -0.51 -6.15 -10.95
CA ASN A 67 -1.92 -6.53 -11.06
C ASN A 67 -2.22 -7.98 -10.62
N ARG A 68 -1.20 -8.78 -10.30
CA ARG A 68 -1.40 -10.14 -9.79
C ARG A 68 -1.07 -10.25 -8.30
N GLY A 69 -0.44 -9.22 -7.71
CA GLY A 69 -0.04 -9.24 -6.30
C GLY A 69 0.99 -10.32 -5.97
N ILE A 70 1.91 -10.63 -6.91
CA ILE A 70 2.92 -11.67 -6.72
C ILE A 70 4.33 -11.16 -7.02
N LEU A 71 5.31 -11.75 -6.33
CA LEU A 71 6.73 -11.57 -6.58
C LEU A 71 7.25 -12.70 -7.48
N ILE A 72 8.13 -12.38 -8.41
CA ILE A 72 8.67 -13.32 -9.42
C ILE A 72 10.18 -13.14 -9.58
N CYS A 73 10.87 -14.24 -9.92
CA CYS A 73 12.30 -14.23 -10.23
C CYS A 73 12.59 -13.71 -11.66
N ASP A 74 13.86 -13.50 -11.98
CA ASP A 74 14.33 -13.03 -13.28
C ASP A 74 13.94 -13.98 -14.44
N ASP A 75 14.07 -15.29 -14.23
CA ASP A 75 13.63 -16.32 -15.19
C ASP A 75 12.16 -16.16 -15.56
N CYS A 76 11.28 -16.15 -14.56
CA CYS A 76 9.83 -16.05 -14.75
C CYS A 76 9.43 -14.68 -15.31
N CYS A 77 10.15 -13.61 -14.94
CA CYS A 77 9.93 -12.25 -15.45
C CYS A 77 9.98 -12.20 -16.98
N SER A 78 10.92 -12.92 -17.61
CA SER A 78 11.03 -12.98 -19.08
C SER A 78 9.73 -13.46 -19.74
N VAL A 79 9.12 -14.51 -19.18
CA VAL A 79 7.84 -15.06 -19.66
C VAL A 79 6.71 -14.08 -19.40
N HIS A 80 6.62 -13.51 -18.18
CA HIS A 80 5.58 -12.54 -17.84
C HIS A 80 5.59 -11.32 -18.76
N ARG A 81 6.77 -10.86 -19.20
CA ARG A 81 6.89 -9.78 -20.19
C ARG A 81 6.28 -10.16 -21.54
N SER A 82 6.47 -11.41 -21.98
CA SER A 82 5.92 -11.91 -23.24
C SER A 82 4.39 -12.02 -23.25
N LEU A 83 3.73 -12.05 -22.08
CA LEU A 83 2.27 -12.08 -21.98
C LEU A 83 1.61 -10.71 -22.24
N GLY A 84 2.38 -9.62 -22.10
CA GLY A 84 1.87 -8.25 -22.22
C GLY A 84 1.18 -7.72 -20.94
N ARG A 85 1.06 -6.38 -20.89
CA ARG A 85 0.61 -5.63 -19.70
C ARG A 85 -0.85 -5.88 -19.31
N HIS A 86 -1.68 -6.30 -20.25
CA HIS A 86 -3.08 -6.65 -20.00
C HIS A 86 -3.20 -7.96 -19.20
N ILE A 87 -2.17 -8.82 -19.20
CA ILE A 87 -2.10 -10.04 -18.40
C ILE A 87 -1.25 -9.84 -17.16
N SER A 88 -0.03 -9.32 -17.31
CA SER A 88 0.92 -9.11 -16.22
C SER A 88 1.66 -7.77 -16.36
N GLN A 89 1.47 -6.91 -15.36
CA GLN A 89 2.15 -5.63 -15.25
C GLN A 89 3.44 -5.81 -14.46
N VAL A 90 4.54 -6.08 -15.16
CA VAL A 90 5.84 -6.40 -14.56
C VAL A 90 6.62 -5.15 -14.19
N LYS A 91 7.19 -5.12 -12.97
CA LYS A 91 8.07 -4.04 -12.49
C LYS A 91 9.21 -4.60 -11.64
N SER A 92 10.42 -4.04 -11.78
CA SER A 92 11.60 -4.48 -11.00
C SER A 92 11.51 -3.97 -9.57
N LEU A 93 11.87 -4.79 -8.60
CA LEU A 93 11.94 -4.37 -7.19
C LEU A 93 13.21 -3.57 -6.90
N ARG A 94 14.31 -3.88 -7.60
CA ARG A 94 15.62 -3.24 -7.40
C ARG A 94 15.87 -2.06 -8.33
N ARG A 95 15.13 -1.95 -9.43
CA ARG A 95 15.36 -0.92 -10.47
C ARG A 95 14.14 -0.04 -10.67
N GLY A 96 14.36 1.27 -10.66
CA GLY A 96 13.36 2.29 -10.95
C GLY A 96 12.56 2.76 -9.73
N PHE A 97 11.78 3.83 -9.92
CA PHE A 97 11.05 4.47 -8.84
C PHE A 97 9.72 3.75 -8.57
N TRP A 98 9.50 3.38 -7.30
CA TRP A 98 8.22 2.89 -6.82
C TRP A 98 7.46 3.99 -6.09
N ASN A 99 6.14 4.01 -6.30
CA ASN A 99 5.26 4.66 -5.34
C ASN A 99 5.21 3.78 -4.09
N ALA A 100 5.39 4.38 -2.91
CA ALA A 100 5.41 3.66 -1.64
C ALA A 100 4.15 2.83 -1.40
N GLN A 101 2.96 3.36 -1.73
CA GLN A 101 1.68 2.68 -1.55
C GLN A 101 1.51 1.53 -2.55
N GLN A 102 2.02 1.68 -3.77
CA GLN A 102 2.02 0.60 -4.76
C GLN A 102 2.92 -0.57 -4.36
N LEU A 103 4.11 -0.27 -3.83
CA LEU A 103 5.02 -1.31 -3.33
C LEU A 103 4.43 -2.00 -2.09
N LYS A 104 3.93 -1.22 -1.12
CA LYS A 104 3.25 -1.75 0.07
C LYS A 104 2.05 -2.64 -0.30
N MET A 105 1.26 -2.23 -1.31
CA MET A 105 0.11 -3.00 -1.78
C MET A 105 0.55 -4.36 -2.35
N VAL A 106 1.57 -4.38 -3.21
CA VAL A 106 2.10 -5.63 -3.79
C VAL A 106 2.68 -6.53 -2.71
N GLN A 107 3.45 -5.97 -1.75
CA GLN A 107 4.02 -6.73 -0.65
C GLN A 107 2.92 -7.32 0.23
N ASN A 108 1.91 -6.52 0.61
CA ASN A 108 0.78 -6.98 1.40
C ASN A 108 0.00 -8.12 0.72
N LEU A 109 -0.21 -8.06 -0.59
CA LEU A 109 -0.84 -9.15 -1.34
C LEU A 109 0.03 -10.40 -1.39
N ALA A 110 1.34 -10.24 -1.60
CA ALA A 110 2.27 -11.36 -1.61
C ALA A 110 2.32 -12.07 -0.24
N ASP A 111 2.34 -11.30 0.85
CA ASP A 111 2.36 -11.80 2.23
C ASP A 111 1.02 -12.45 2.62
N SER A 112 -0.09 -11.92 2.11
CA SER A 112 -1.44 -12.48 2.30
C SER A 112 -1.73 -13.68 1.40
N SER A 113 -0.71 -14.30 0.80
CA SER A 113 -0.84 -15.47 -0.07
C SER A 113 -1.77 -15.26 -1.28
N ALA A 114 -1.79 -14.07 -1.89
CA ALA A 114 -2.56 -13.80 -3.12
C ALA A 114 -2.24 -14.79 -4.26
N ASN A 115 -1.09 -15.45 -4.20
CA ASN A 115 -0.73 -16.52 -5.11
C ASN A 115 -1.75 -17.69 -5.11
N ASN A 116 -2.44 -17.92 -4.00
CA ASN A 116 -3.48 -18.95 -3.85
C ASN A 116 -4.70 -18.70 -4.74
N ILE A 117 -4.99 -17.45 -5.11
CA ILE A 117 -6.06 -17.12 -6.06
C ILE A 117 -5.72 -17.72 -7.43
N TRP A 118 -4.45 -17.63 -7.84
CA TRP A 118 -3.95 -18.07 -9.14
C TRP A 118 -3.56 -19.54 -9.17
N GLU A 119 -3.47 -20.20 -8.02
CA GLU A 119 -3.06 -21.60 -7.85
C GLU A 119 -4.12 -22.41 -7.08
N HIS A 120 -5.37 -21.92 -6.98
CA HIS A 120 -6.44 -22.50 -6.15
C HIS A 120 -6.62 -24.01 -6.38
N SER A 121 -6.69 -24.46 -7.63
CA SER A 121 -6.86 -25.90 -7.93
C SER A 121 -5.63 -26.74 -7.61
N LEU A 122 -4.46 -26.14 -7.37
CA LEU A 122 -3.24 -26.84 -6.98
C LEU A 122 -3.16 -27.05 -5.46
N LEU A 123 -4.00 -26.34 -4.69
CA LEU A 123 -4.09 -26.47 -3.23
C LEU A 123 -4.97 -27.66 -2.83
N ASP A 124 -5.86 -28.11 -3.72
CA ASP A 124 -6.73 -29.25 -3.47
C ASP A 124 -5.96 -30.57 -3.63
N PRO A 125 -5.84 -31.40 -2.57
CA PRO A 125 -5.17 -32.70 -2.63
C PRO A 125 -5.73 -33.64 -3.70
N SER A 126 -7.00 -33.50 -4.07
CA SER A 126 -7.66 -34.33 -5.07
C SER A 126 -7.19 -34.05 -6.50
N HIS A 127 -6.79 -32.80 -6.78
CA HIS A 127 -6.32 -32.36 -8.10
C HIS A 127 -4.84 -32.69 -8.39
N GLY A 128 -4.07 -33.08 -7.38
CA GLY A 128 -2.66 -33.49 -7.52
C GLY A 128 -2.44 -34.70 -8.46
N LYS A 129 -3.50 -35.48 -8.74
CA LYS A 129 -3.44 -36.69 -9.59
C LYS A 129 -3.42 -36.41 -11.10
N LEU A 130 -3.73 -35.18 -11.53
CA LEU A 130 -3.85 -34.82 -12.96
C LEU A 130 -2.54 -34.35 -13.61
N GLY A 131 -1.38 -34.58 -12.97
CA GLY A 131 -0.07 -34.18 -13.51
C GLY A 131 0.16 -32.67 -13.58
N ARG A 132 -0.70 -31.86 -12.96
CA ARG A 132 -0.57 -30.41 -12.88
C ARG A 132 0.34 -30.06 -11.70
N ARG A 133 1.66 -30.13 -11.91
CA ARG A 133 2.66 -29.77 -10.90
C ARG A 133 3.30 -28.41 -11.20
N LYS A 134 3.59 -27.66 -10.14
CA LYS A 134 4.39 -26.43 -10.20
C LYS A 134 5.85 -26.78 -10.58
N PRO A 135 6.46 -26.06 -11.54
CA PRO A 135 7.87 -26.25 -11.89
C PRO A 135 8.79 -26.07 -10.69
N ALA A 136 9.87 -26.85 -10.64
CA ALA A 136 10.95 -26.67 -9.68
C ALA A 136 11.78 -25.41 -10.02
N PRO A 137 12.46 -24.80 -9.04
CA PRO A 137 13.35 -23.66 -9.30
C PRO A 137 14.43 -23.94 -10.34
N THR A 138 14.91 -25.20 -10.42
CA THR A 138 15.93 -25.68 -11.36
C THR A 138 15.40 -26.01 -12.75
N ASP A 139 14.08 -26.05 -12.94
CA ASP A 139 13.51 -26.38 -14.25
C ASP A 139 13.85 -25.30 -15.29
N PRO A 140 14.05 -25.68 -16.57
CA PRO A 140 14.37 -24.72 -17.61
C PRO A 140 13.21 -23.74 -17.83
N VAL A 141 13.55 -22.51 -18.23
CA VAL A 141 12.54 -21.47 -18.51
C VAL A 141 11.58 -21.93 -19.60
N HIS A 142 12.12 -22.51 -20.66
CA HIS A 142 11.35 -23.09 -21.76
C HIS A 142 11.61 -24.60 -21.85
N PRO A 143 10.56 -25.43 -22.06
CA PRO A 143 9.13 -25.09 -22.08
C PRO A 143 8.47 -25.04 -20.68
N ASN A 144 9.13 -25.56 -19.64
CA ASN A 144 8.52 -25.92 -18.35
C ASN A 144 7.90 -24.72 -17.62
N LYS A 145 8.73 -23.76 -17.17
CA LYS A 145 8.24 -22.56 -16.47
C LYS A 145 7.30 -21.75 -17.36
N ALA A 146 7.64 -21.60 -18.63
CA ALA A 146 6.85 -20.82 -19.58
C ALA A 146 5.44 -21.38 -19.81
N LYS A 147 5.30 -22.70 -19.95
CA LYS A 147 3.99 -23.36 -20.08
C LYS A 147 3.16 -23.15 -18.81
N PHE A 148 3.75 -23.40 -17.64
CA PHE A 148 3.05 -23.21 -16.37
C PHE A 148 2.58 -21.76 -16.16
N ILE A 149 3.42 -20.78 -16.46
CA ILE A 149 3.09 -19.35 -16.32
C ILE A 149 1.94 -18.95 -17.26
N ARG A 150 1.92 -19.45 -18.51
CA ARG A 150 0.80 -19.21 -19.45
C ARG A 150 -0.48 -19.88 -18.95
N ASP A 151 -0.41 -21.15 -18.57
CA ASP A 151 -1.56 -21.87 -18.02
C ASP A 151 -2.14 -21.14 -16.79
N LYS A 152 -1.26 -20.64 -15.91
CA LYS A 152 -1.62 -19.91 -14.68
C LYS A 152 -2.25 -18.54 -14.93
N HIS A 153 -1.62 -17.68 -15.74
CA HIS A 153 -1.99 -16.26 -15.82
C HIS A 153 -2.74 -15.88 -17.09
N GLN A 154 -2.51 -16.58 -18.21
CA GLN A 154 -3.18 -16.35 -19.47
C GLN A 154 -4.44 -17.22 -19.60
N MET A 155 -4.32 -18.51 -19.33
CA MET A 155 -5.45 -19.46 -19.44
C MET A 155 -6.29 -19.53 -18.14
N LEU A 156 -5.77 -18.97 -17.04
CA LEU A 156 -6.37 -19.01 -15.70
C LEU A 156 -6.78 -20.44 -15.30
N ALA A 157 -5.94 -21.42 -15.64
CA ALA A 157 -6.25 -22.86 -15.56
C ALA A 157 -6.38 -23.39 -14.13
N PHE A 158 -5.86 -22.66 -13.15
CA PHE A 158 -5.85 -23.06 -11.73
C PHE A 158 -6.66 -22.12 -10.82
N VAL A 159 -7.33 -21.10 -11.40
CA VAL A 159 -8.19 -20.19 -10.63
C VAL A 159 -9.51 -20.88 -10.33
N TYR A 160 -10.08 -20.61 -9.15
CA TYR A 160 -11.45 -21.03 -8.84
C TYR A 160 -12.44 -20.44 -9.85
N ARG A 161 -13.23 -21.29 -10.51
CA ARG A 161 -14.34 -20.88 -11.36
C ARG A 161 -15.63 -21.45 -10.77
N PRO A 162 -16.60 -20.61 -10.38
CA PRO A 162 -17.89 -21.09 -9.93
C PRO A 162 -18.55 -21.96 -11.02
N GLY A 163 -19.29 -22.99 -10.61
CA GLY A 163 -20.04 -23.87 -11.52
C GLY A 163 -21.07 -23.10 -12.34
N LYS A 164 -21.64 -23.73 -13.39
CA LYS A 164 -22.67 -23.10 -14.24
C LYS A 164 -23.91 -22.66 -13.45
N ASP A 165 -24.21 -23.32 -12.33
CA ASP A 165 -25.34 -22.99 -11.46
C ASP A 165 -25.01 -21.84 -10.49
N ASP A 166 -23.73 -21.70 -10.09
CA ASP A 166 -23.22 -20.56 -9.30
C ASP A 166 -22.93 -19.30 -10.14
N ARG A 167 -22.95 -19.41 -11.48
CA ARG A 167 -22.80 -18.26 -12.40
C ARG A 167 -23.92 -17.24 -12.26
N GLN A 168 -24.95 -17.53 -11.46
CA GLN A 168 -25.99 -16.59 -11.07
C GLN A 168 -25.54 -15.55 -10.04
N LEU A 169 -24.30 -15.56 -9.56
CA LEU A 169 -23.69 -14.32 -9.06
C LEU A 169 -23.55 -13.39 -10.27
N ALA A 170 -24.56 -12.55 -10.49
CA ALA A 170 -24.55 -11.60 -11.58
C ALA A 170 -23.28 -10.73 -11.48
N GLU A 171 -22.77 -10.21 -12.60
CA GLU A 171 -21.67 -9.24 -12.58
C GLU A 171 -21.95 -8.06 -11.62
N GLY A 172 -23.24 -7.73 -11.46
CA GLY A 172 -23.73 -6.79 -10.44
C GLY A 172 -23.46 -7.23 -9.00
N ASP A 173 -23.57 -8.52 -8.68
CA ASP A 173 -23.38 -9.05 -7.32
C ASP A 173 -21.90 -9.08 -6.92
N THR A 174 -21.01 -9.52 -7.80
CA THR A 174 -19.56 -9.50 -7.51
C THR A 174 -19.02 -8.07 -7.42
N SER A 175 -19.56 -7.17 -8.24
CA SER A 175 -19.24 -5.74 -8.18
C SER A 175 -19.78 -5.06 -6.92
N LEU A 176 -20.97 -5.44 -6.47
CA LEU A 176 -21.55 -4.99 -5.20
C LEU A 176 -20.76 -5.51 -3.99
N GLN A 177 -20.33 -6.77 -4.04
CA GLN A 177 -19.43 -7.35 -3.03
C GLN A 177 -18.10 -6.60 -2.99
N LEU A 178 -17.52 -6.25 -4.14
CA LEU A 178 -16.29 -5.45 -4.22
C LEU A 178 -16.49 -4.07 -3.62
N HIS A 179 -17.62 -3.41 -3.91
CA HIS A 179 -17.97 -2.12 -3.31
C HIS A 179 -17.96 -2.19 -1.78
N SER A 180 -18.53 -3.26 -1.21
CA SER A 180 -18.60 -3.47 0.23
C SER A 180 -17.26 -3.88 0.86
N SER A 181 -16.44 -4.69 0.18
CA SER A 181 -15.14 -5.18 0.68
C SER A 181 -14.12 -4.05 0.84
N CYS A 182 -14.19 -3.04 -0.01
CA CYS A 182 -13.27 -1.89 -0.05
C CYS A 182 -13.28 -1.03 1.23
N ARG A 183 -14.26 -1.23 2.12
CA ARG A 183 -14.30 -0.59 3.45
C ARG A 183 -13.29 -1.18 4.43
N THR A 184 -12.80 -2.40 4.17
CA THR A 184 -11.87 -3.14 5.02
C THR A 184 -10.46 -3.16 4.40
N PRO A 185 -9.39 -3.37 5.20
CA PRO A 185 -8.02 -3.45 4.67
C PRO A 185 -7.71 -4.77 3.93
N ASN A 186 -8.67 -5.69 3.81
CA ASN A 186 -8.45 -7.00 3.19
C ASN A 186 -8.35 -6.91 1.66
N THR A 187 -7.14 -6.66 1.16
CA THR A 187 -6.83 -6.51 -0.27
C THR A 187 -6.98 -7.83 -1.04
N GLU A 188 -6.72 -8.96 -0.40
CA GLU A 188 -6.85 -10.31 -0.99
C GLU A 188 -8.30 -10.58 -1.42
N THR A 189 -9.28 -10.26 -0.57
CA THR A 189 -10.71 -10.42 -0.89
C THR A 189 -11.10 -9.59 -2.10
N SER A 190 -10.68 -8.32 -2.15
CA SER A 190 -10.93 -7.44 -3.29
C SER A 190 -10.24 -7.96 -4.56
N LEU A 191 -9.00 -8.46 -4.46
CA LEU A 191 -8.28 -9.05 -5.59
C LEU A 191 -9.00 -10.31 -6.13
N ARG A 192 -9.53 -11.15 -5.24
CA ARG A 192 -10.31 -12.32 -5.62
C ARG A 192 -11.57 -11.92 -6.38
N LEU A 193 -12.31 -10.92 -5.89
CA LEU A 193 -13.50 -10.41 -6.58
C LEU A 193 -13.17 -9.82 -7.96
N LEU A 194 -12.07 -9.06 -8.06
CA LEU A 194 -11.57 -8.54 -9.33
C LEU A 194 -11.16 -9.67 -10.29
N SER A 195 -10.59 -10.77 -9.77
CA SER A 195 -10.24 -11.95 -10.59
C SER A 195 -11.47 -12.70 -11.13
N LEU A 196 -12.62 -12.58 -10.45
CA LEU A 196 -13.91 -13.12 -10.87
C LEU A 196 -14.66 -12.19 -11.85
N GLY A 197 -14.13 -11.00 -12.14
CA GLY A 197 -14.72 -10.05 -13.08
C GLY A 197 -15.50 -8.91 -12.44
N ALA A 198 -15.35 -8.66 -11.13
CA ALA A 198 -15.97 -7.49 -10.50
C ALA A 198 -15.50 -6.19 -11.17
N ASN A 199 -16.42 -5.27 -11.44
CA ASN A 199 -16.12 -4.00 -12.09
C ASN A 199 -15.56 -2.98 -11.07
N PRO A 200 -14.30 -2.51 -11.21
CA PRO A 200 -13.72 -1.53 -10.28
C PRO A 200 -14.39 -0.14 -10.35
N ASN A 201 -15.10 0.15 -11.45
CA ASN A 201 -15.87 1.37 -11.68
C ASN A 201 -17.38 1.19 -11.44
N TYR A 202 -17.78 0.10 -10.77
CA TYR A 202 -19.16 -0.13 -10.40
C TYR A 202 -19.78 1.06 -9.66
N TRP A 203 -21.05 1.30 -9.93
CA TRP A 203 -21.80 2.38 -9.32
C TRP A 203 -22.97 1.82 -8.52
N HIS A 204 -22.96 2.04 -7.20
CA HIS A 204 -24.03 1.56 -6.34
C HIS A 204 -25.26 2.48 -6.45
N PRO A 205 -26.44 1.99 -6.89
CA PRO A 205 -27.60 2.84 -7.15
C PRO A 205 -28.16 3.51 -5.89
N GLU A 206 -28.29 2.76 -4.79
CA GLU A 206 -28.85 3.32 -3.54
C GLU A 206 -27.89 4.28 -2.84
N ARG A 207 -26.62 3.90 -2.70
CA ARG A 207 -25.60 4.72 -2.02
C ARG A 207 -25.06 5.84 -2.90
N GLY A 208 -25.16 5.73 -4.22
CA GLY A 208 -24.63 6.70 -5.17
C GLY A 208 -23.12 6.85 -5.12
N THR A 209 -22.39 5.75 -4.86
CA THR A 209 -20.92 5.76 -4.72
C THR A 209 -20.30 4.57 -5.45
N GLY A 210 -19.05 4.71 -5.89
CA GLY A 210 -18.25 3.60 -6.42
C GLY A 210 -17.24 3.03 -5.41
N PRO A 211 -16.61 1.86 -5.68
CA PRO A 211 -15.63 1.22 -4.80
C PRO A 211 -14.50 2.16 -4.33
N LEU A 212 -13.99 2.99 -5.24
CA LEU A 212 -12.90 3.93 -4.93
C LEU A 212 -13.33 5.02 -3.93
N HIS A 213 -14.59 5.45 -3.94
CA HIS A 213 -15.14 6.37 -2.96
C HIS A 213 -15.20 5.73 -1.57
N VAL A 214 -15.60 4.45 -1.50
CA VAL A 214 -15.67 3.69 -0.24
C VAL A 214 -14.28 3.53 0.35
N ALA A 215 -13.29 3.11 -0.47
CA ALA A 215 -11.90 2.98 -0.03
C ALA A 215 -11.33 4.32 0.47
N ALA A 216 -11.57 5.41 -0.26
CA ALA A 216 -11.10 6.75 0.12
C ALA A 216 -11.72 7.24 1.43
N ARG A 217 -13.03 7.05 1.61
CA ARG A 217 -13.75 7.43 2.84
C ARG A 217 -13.30 6.61 4.05
N ALA A 218 -12.99 5.33 3.84
CA ALA A 218 -12.53 4.43 4.89
C ALA A 218 -11.03 4.53 5.20
N GLY A 219 -10.28 5.41 4.52
CA GLY A 219 -8.84 5.55 4.74
C GLY A 219 -7.99 4.41 4.16
N GLN A 220 -8.56 3.56 3.30
CA GLN A 220 -7.93 2.33 2.83
C GLN A 220 -7.02 2.60 1.62
N ALA A 221 -5.80 3.08 1.87
CA ALA A 221 -4.85 3.44 0.83
C ALA A 221 -4.49 2.26 -0.10
N LEU A 222 -4.27 1.06 0.45
CA LEU A 222 -3.91 -0.12 -0.33
C LEU A 222 -5.07 -0.61 -1.20
N GLN A 223 -6.31 -0.55 -0.70
CA GLN A 223 -7.51 -0.85 -1.50
C GLN A 223 -7.65 0.13 -2.67
N ALA A 224 -7.46 1.43 -2.42
CA ALA A 224 -7.52 2.45 -3.45
C ALA A 224 -6.43 2.23 -4.54
N GLU A 225 -5.22 1.84 -4.14
CA GLU A 225 -4.14 1.52 -5.07
C GLU A 225 -4.43 0.26 -5.89
N LEU A 226 -4.97 -0.80 -5.28
CA LEU A 226 -5.39 -2.01 -5.99
C LEU A 226 -6.47 -1.69 -7.03
N LEU A 227 -7.51 -0.94 -6.65
CA LEU A 227 -8.59 -0.55 -7.56
C LEU A 227 -8.07 0.25 -8.77
N MET A 228 -7.13 1.18 -8.55
CA MET A 228 -6.50 1.93 -9.64
C MET A 228 -5.69 1.06 -10.59
N VAL A 229 -4.95 0.07 -10.07
CA VAL A 229 -4.19 -0.88 -10.91
C VAL A 229 -5.12 -1.64 -11.87
N TYR A 230 -6.37 -1.85 -11.45
CA TYR A 230 -7.44 -2.47 -12.23
C TYR A 230 -8.27 -1.46 -13.06
N GLY A 231 -7.92 -0.17 -13.06
CA GLY A 231 -8.54 0.84 -13.91
C GLY A 231 -9.70 1.61 -13.27
N ALA A 232 -9.79 1.67 -11.94
CA ALA A 232 -10.73 2.56 -11.27
C ALA A 232 -10.43 4.03 -11.58
N ASP A 233 -11.47 4.81 -11.91
CA ASP A 233 -11.39 6.22 -12.25
C ASP A 233 -11.46 7.10 -10.97
N PRO A 234 -10.38 7.83 -10.62
CA PRO A 234 -10.37 8.74 -9.47
C PRO A 234 -11.06 10.09 -9.74
N SER A 235 -11.49 10.37 -10.97
CA SER A 235 -12.09 11.64 -11.37
C SER A 235 -13.62 11.65 -11.27
N ARG A 236 -14.26 10.47 -11.31
CA ARG A 236 -15.71 10.33 -11.27
C ARG A 236 -16.28 10.79 -9.92
N PRO A 237 -17.22 11.76 -9.88
CA PRO A 237 -17.86 12.19 -8.65
C PRO A 237 -18.95 11.22 -8.17
N ASP A 238 -19.22 11.20 -6.86
CA ASP A 238 -20.35 10.52 -6.25
C ASP A 238 -21.68 11.30 -6.38
N ARG A 239 -22.78 10.77 -5.82
CA ARG A 239 -24.10 11.44 -5.81
C ARG A 239 -24.11 12.79 -5.09
N ALA A 240 -23.17 13.03 -4.16
CA ALA A 240 -22.99 14.32 -3.50
C ALA A 240 -22.09 15.28 -4.31
N GLY A 241 -21.66 14.89 -5.52
CA GLY A 241 -20.73 15.66 -6.33
C GLY A 241 -19.28 15.58 -5.84
N LEU A 242 -18.97 14.67 -4.91
CA LEU A 242 -17.64 14.53 -4.32
C LEU A 242 -16.87 13.41 -5.01
N THR A 243 -15.67 13.75 -5.47
CA THR A 243 -14.69 12.79 -5.99
C THR A 243 -14.03 11.98 -4.87
N PRO A 244 -13.46 10.79 -5.16
CA PRO A 244 -12.74 10.00 -4.16
C PRO A 244 -11.62 10.80 -3.48
N ILE A 245 -10.95 11.70 -4.22
CA ILE A 245 -9.92 12.60 -3.68
C ILE A 245 -10.45 13.57 -2.64
N GLN A 246 -11.69 14.01 -2.78
CA GLN A 246 -12.33 14.89 -1.80
C GLN A 246 -12.70 14.10 -0.54
N HIS A 247 -13.17 12.85 -0.66
CA HIS A 247 -13.39 11.97 0.50
C HIS A 247 -12.10 11.74 1.29
N ALA A 248 -10.98 11.50 0.60
CA ALA A 248 -9.68 11.32 1.25
C ALA A 248 -9.17 12.56 2.00
N ARG A 249 -9.61 13.79 1.65
CA ARG A 249 -9.21 15.02 2.35
C ARG A 249 -9.80 15.14 3.76
N TRP A 250 -10.97 14.56 3.98
CA TRP A 250 -11.67 14.61 5.27
C TRP A 250 -11.14 13.58 6.26
N VAL A 251 -10.42 12.57 5.75
CA VAL A 251 -9.76 11.55 6.55
C VAL A 251 -8.34 12.06 6.87
N ARG A 252 -8.00 12.26 8.15
CA ARG A 252 -6.64 12.67 8.60
C ARG A 252 -5.58 11.57 8.42
N GLN A 253 -5.62 10.78 7.34
CA GLN A 253 -4.62 9.76 7.04
C GLN A 253 -3.57 10.31 6.05
N LEU A 254 -2.34 10.52 6.54
CA LEU A 254 -1.21 10.99 5.73
C LEU A 254 -0.83 10.03 4.58
N GLU A 255 -1.15 8.74 4.69
CA GLU A 255 -0.77 7.72 3.70
C GLU A 255 -1.56 7.79 2.38
N LEU A 256 -2.80 8.32 2.40
CA LEU A 256 -3.58 8.57 1.18
C LEU A 256 -3.05 9.75 0.35
N LEU A 257 -2.16 10.58 0.91
CA LEU A 257 -1.58 11.73 0.21
C LEU A 257 -0.59 11.33 -0.89
N ASP A 258 0.05 10.16 -0.76
CA ASP A 258 0.93 9.63 -1.82
C ASP A 258 0.14 9.03 -2.98
N VAL A 259 -1.03 8.44 -2.71
CA VAL A 259 -2.01 8.05 -3.73
C VAL A 259 -2.55 9.30 -4.44
N ARG A 260 -2.80 10.38 -3.68
CA ARG A 260 -3.32 11.66 -4.18
C ARG A 260 -2.43 12.30 -5.24
N ARG A 261 -1.10 12.25 -5.10
CA ARG A 261 -0.17 12.83 -6.11
C ARG A 261 -0.37 12.17 -7.48
N LYS A 262 -0.63 10.86 -7.49
CA LYS A 262 -0.90 10.06 -8.69
C LYS A 262 -2.26 10.39 -9.32
N TRP A 263 -3.28 10.67 -8.51
CA TRP A 263 -4.62 11.08 -8.98
C TRP A 263 -4.61 12.42 -9.71
N GLN A 264 -3.73 13.34 -9.30
CA GLN A 264 -3.62 14.66 -9.93
C GLN A 264 -2.98 14.60 -11.32
N THR A 265 -2.00 13.70 -11.53
CA THR A 265 -1.36 13.53 -12.84
C THR A 265 -2.28 12.91 -13.90
N CYS A 266 -3.33 12.16 -13.50
CA CYS A 266 -4.31 11.61 -14.43
C CYS A 266 -5.34 12.63 -14.96
N ARG A 267 -5.36 13.88 -14.46
CA ARG A 267 -6.22 14.95 -15.02
C ARG A 267 -5.59 15.66 -16.23
N CYS A 268 -4.31 15.41 -16.52
CA CYS A 268 -3.55 16.15 -17.53
C CYS A 268 -3.23 15.34 -18.79
N ALA A 269 -3.89 14.20 -19.00
CA ALA A 269 -3.74 13.35 -20.19
C ALA A 269 -5.09 13.14 -20.86
#